data_AF-A0A4P2VGC8-F1
#
_entry.id   AF-A0A4P2VGC8-F1
#
_cell.length_a   1.000
_cell.length_b   1.000
_cell.length_c   1.000
_cell.angle_alpha   90.00
_cell.angle_beta   90.00
_cell.angle_gamma   90.00
#
_symmetry.space_group_name_H-M   'P 1'
#
loop_
_entity.id
_entity.type
_entity.pdbx_description
1 polymer ?
#
loop_
_entity_poly.entity_id
_entity_poly.type
_entity_poly.pdbx_seq_one_letter_code
_entity_poly.pdbx_strand_id
1 'polypeptide(L)'
;MKATAQAAGLRVIDVRLDVDHSEVDVEGQGAPEWKCEVLDVVDVGSLEHVSEISPLRRGLELMSSGRFWEAHEVLESAWHSSAGPAKDALGFLIKCCAAAVHIQRGGYGTAARVASRAAAVSVDPSCMDGALSKLRSSCTSIEPDSISRVLREFAIGALGGTTSLSSLCG
;
A
#
# COMPACT_ATOMS: atom_id res chain seq x y z
N MET A 1 -12.19 17.93 -6.14
CA MET A 1 -12.14 17.05 -4.96
C MET A 1 -12.11 17.83 -3.65
N LYS A 2 -11.01 18.51 -3.29
CA LYS A 2 -10.91 19.25 -2.01
C LYS A 2 -12.05 20.24 -1.76
N ALA A 3 -12.33 21.13 -2.73
CA ALA A 3 -13.42 22.10 -2.62
C ALA A 3 -14.80 21.43 -2.46
N THR A 4 -15.03 20.29 -3.14
CA THR A 4 -16.27 19.51 -3.04
C THR A 4 -16.47 18.95 -1.64
N ALA A 5 -15.43 18.33 -1.07
CA ALA A 5 -15.47 17.81 0.30
C ALA A 5 -15.71 18.92 1.32
N GLN A 6 -15.00 20.05 1.19
CA GLN A 6 -15.15 21.19 2.09
C GLN A 6 -16.55 21.81 2.01
N ALA A 7 -17.14 21.91 0.82
CA ALA A 7 -18.51 22.40 0.64
C ALA A 7 -19.55 21.48 1.31
N ALA A 8 -19.25 20.19 1.45
CA ALA A 8 -20.07 19.22 2.17
C ALA A 8 -19.82 19.20 3.69
N GLY A 9 -19.01 20.13 4.22
CA GLY A 9 -18.69 20.21 5.64
C GLY A 9 -17.57 19.29 6.11
N LEU A 10 -16.88 18.61 5.20
CA LEU A 10 -15.78 17.70 5.53
C LEU A 10 -14.44 18.43 5.64
N ARG A 11 -13.63 18.05 6.62
CA ARG A 11 -12.22 18.45 6.70
C ARG A 11 -11.42 17.52 5.81
N VAL A 12 -10.72 18.06 4.82
CA VAL A 12 -9.80 17.27 3.99
C VAL A 12 -8.47 17.13 4.72
N ILE A 13 -8.08 15.89 5.01
CA ILE A 13 -6.81 15.53 5.66
C ILE A 13 -5.71 15.42 4.59
N ASP A 14 -5.98 14.65 3.54
CA ASP A 14 -4.99 14.35 2.50
C ASP A 14 -5.67 14.17 1.14
N VAL A 15 -4.90 14.39 0.07
CA VAL A 15 -5.30 14.07 -1.30
C VAL A 15 -4.13 13.38 -1.98
N ARG A 16 -4.36 12.16 -2.42
CA ARG A 16 -3.35 11.32 -3.11
C ARG A 16 -3.81 11.05 -4.52
N LEU A 17 -2.88 11.12 -5.47
CA LEU A 17 -3.14 10.84 -6.87
C LEU A 17 -2.41 9.57 -7.26
N ASP A 18 -3.14 8.58 -7.76
CA ASP A 18 -2.55 7.42 -8.43
C ASP A 18 -2.79 7.48 -9.94
N VAL A 19 -2.32 6.47 -10.66
CA VAL A 19 -2.34 6.43 -12.13
C VAL A 19 -3.74 6.48 -12.75
N ASP A 20 -4.76 5.96 -12.06
CA ASP A 20 -6.13 5.79 -12.57
C ASP A 20 -7.22 6.37 -11.65
N HIS A 21 -6.86 6.80 -10.44
CA HIS A 21 -7.81 7.36 -9.49
C HIS A 21 -7.17 8.38 -8.55
N SER A 22 -7.98 8.96 -7.68
CA SER A 22 -7.52 9.85 -6.63
C SER A 22 -8.19 9.46 -5.32
N GLU A 23 -7.42 9.47 -4.26
CA GLU A 23 -7.90 9.20 -2.92
C GLU A 23 -8.01 10.53 -2.17
N VAL A 24 -9.08 10.69 -1.39
CA VAL A 24 -9.33 11.88 -0.59
C VAL A 24 -9.65 11.43 0.82
N ASP A 25 -8.72 11.70 1.73
CA ASP A 25 -8.95 11.43 3.15
C ASP A 25 -9.70 12.60 3.75
N VAL A 26 -10.80 12.30 4.42
CA VAL A 26 -11.69 13.28 5.01
C VAL A 26 -12.05 12.91 6.44
N GLU A 27 -12.29 13.92 7.26
CA GLU A 27 -12.84 13.79 8.60
C GLU A 27 -14.11 14.62 8.73
N GLY A 28 -15.12 14.04 9.39
CA GLY A 28 -16.37 14.71 9.71
C GLY A 28 -17.58 13.94 9.20
N GLN A 29 -18.73 14.61 9.26
CA GLN A 29 -20.00 14.08 8.77
C GLN A 29 -20.45 14.94 7.59
N GLY A 30 -20.66 14.33 6.43
CA GLY A 30 -21.02 15.03 5.20
C GLY A 30 -21.13 14.08 4.01
N ALA A 31 -21.97 14.44 3.04
CA ALA A 31 -22.20 13.65 1.83
C ALA A 31 -21.82 14.49 0.59
N PRO A 32 -20.53 14.53 0.21
CA PRO A 32 -20.08 15.30 -0.94
C PRO A 32 -20.67 14.80 -2.26
N GLU A 33 -21.20 15.74 -3.05
CA GLU A 33 -21.64 15.50 -4.42
C GLU A 33 -20.42 15.48 -5.36
N TRP A 34 -19.78 14.32 -5.47
CA TRP A 34 -18.64 14.14 -6.36
C TRP A 34 -19.06 14.26 -7.83
N LYS A 35 -18.28 14.99 -8.61
CA LYS A 35 -18.46 15.11 -10.07
C LYS A 35 -17.77 13.99 -10.85
N CYS A 36 -17.44 12.90 -10.16
CA CYS A 36 -16.76 11.72 -10.68
C CYS A 36 -17.38 10.50 -10.02
N GLU A 37 -17.13 9.33 -10.61
CA GLU A 37 -17.48 8.06 -10.00
C GLU A 37 -16.74 7.90 -8.67
N VAL A 38 -17.47 7.47 -7.63
CA VAL A 38 -16.88 7.06 -6.35
C VAL A 38 -16.65 5.58 -6.44
N LEU A 39 -15.39 5.17 -6.54
CA LEU A 39 -15.03 3.76 -6.67
C LEU A 39 -15.25 2.99 -5.36
N ASP A 40 -15.01 3.62 -4.22
CA ASP A 40 -15.16 3.02 -2.90
C ASP A 40 -15.23 4.10 -1.80
N VAL A 41 -15.75 3.74 -0.63
CA VAL A 41 -15.71 4.55 0.60
C VAL A 41 -15.19 3.68 1.72
N VAL A 42 -13.99 3.99 2.20
CA VAL A 42 -13.30 3.20 3.24
C VAL A 42 -13.38 3.91 4.58
N ASP A 43 -13.96 3.26 5.58
CA ASP A 43 -13.83 3.68 6.97
C ASP A 43 -12.53 3.14 7.55
N VAL A 44 -11.59 4.03 7.82
CA VAL A 44 -10.27 3.71 8.40
C VAL A 44 -10.40 2.90 9.69
N GLY A 45 -11.38 3.21 10.55
CA GLY A 45 -11.58 2.50 11.82
C GLY A 45 -12.03 1.04 11.65
N SER A 46 -12.47 0.66 10.44
CA SER A 46 -12.92 -0.69 10.13
C SER A 46 -11.85 -1.59 9.49
N LEU A 47 -10.69 -1.03 9.11
CA LEU A 47 -9.63 -1.76 8.38
C LEU A 47 -9.06 -2.96 9.14
N GLU A 48 -9.10 -2.93 10.47
CA GLU A 48 -8.55 -3.98 11.34
C GLU A 48 -9.50 -5.19 11.55
N HIS A 49 -10.78 -5.09 11.18
CA HIS A 49 -11.83 -6.04 11.61
C HIS A 49 -12.24 -7.10 10.58
N VAL A 50 -11.48 -7.32 9.50
CA VAL A 50 -11.84 -8.33 8.48
C VAL A 50 -11.37 -9.73 8.91
N SER A 51 -12.19 -10.42 9.72
CA SER A 51 -11.83 -11.71 10.34
C SER A 51 -11.59 -12.89 9.38
N GLU A 52 -11.94 -12.76 8.10
CA GLU A 52 -11.95 -13.87 7.14
C GLU A 52 -10.72 -13.94 6.22
N ILE A 53 -9.90 -12.89 6.14
CA ILE A 53 -8.77 -12.78 5.22
C ILE A 53 -7.48 -12.45 5.98
N SER A 54 -6.35 -13.08 5.63
CA SER A 54 -5.07 -12.76 6.25
C SER A 54 -4.65 -11.30 5.97
N PRO A 55 -4.05 -10.57 6.93
CA PRO A 55 -3.58 -9.21 6.71
C PRO A 55 -2.65 -9.05 5.51
N LEU A 56 -1.81 -10.06 5.24
CA LEU A 56 -0.97 -10.09 4.05
C LEU A 56 -1.80 -10.06 2.78
N ARG A 57 -2.81 -10.94 2.66
CA ARG A 57 -3.67 -10.99 1.50
C ARG A 57 -4.44 -9.67 1.33
N ARG A 58 -5.00 -9.14 2.42
CA ARG A 58 -5.71 -7.86 2.39
C ARG A 58 -4.80 -6.70 1.96
N GLY A 59 -3.57 -6.65 2.48
CA GLY A 59 -2.57 -5.67 2.09
C GLY A 59 -2.19 -5.76 0.61
N LEU A 60 -2.06 -6.97 0.07
CA LEU A 60 -1.82 -7.18 -1.37
C LEU A 60 -3.03 -6.75 -2.22
N GLU A 61 -4.27 -7.04 -1.80
CA GLU A 61 -5.47 -6.58 -2.49
C GLU A 61 -5.50 -5.05 -2.57
N LEU A 62 -5.29 -4.36 -1.45
CA LEU A 62 -5.21 -2.90 -1.38
C LEU A 62 -4.09 -2.35 -2.26
N MET A 63 -2.90 -2.95 -2.20
CA MET A 63 -1.74 -2.58 -3.01
C MET A 63 -2.01 -2.73 -4.51
N SER A 64 -2.72 -3.79 -4.93
CA SER A 64 -3.08 -4.01 -6.34
C SER A 64 -4.01 -2.91 -6.89
N SER A 65 -4.83 -2.34 -6.01
CA SER A 65 -5.74 -1.22 -6.31
C SER A 65 -5.11 0.16 -6.11
N GLY A 66 -3.82 0.24 -5.77
CA GLY A 66 -3.14 1.52 -5.56
C GLY A 66 -3.38 2.16 -4.18
N ARG A 67 -4.12 1.50 -3.29
CA ARG A 67 -4.42 1.96 -1.93
C ARG A 67 -3.24 1.71 -0.99
N PHE A 68 -2.12 2.38 -1.26
CA PHE A 68 -0.86 2.10 -0.57
C PHE A 68 -0.88 2.53 0.88
N TRP A 69 -1.67 3.55 1.25
CA TRP A 69 -1.78 3.96 2.64
C TRP A 69 -2.56 2.92 3.46
N GLU A 70 -3.72 2.47 3.00
CA GLU A 70 -4.46 1.41 3.69
C GLU A 70 -3.69 0.09 3.70
N ALA A 71 -2.98 -0.24 2.60
CA ALA A 71 -2.08 -1.40 2.58
C ALA A 71 -0.98 -1.28 3.63
N HIS A 72 -0.39 -0.10 3.81
CA HIS A 72 0.59 0.17 4.86
C HIS A 72 0.02 -0.13 6.25
N GLU A 73 -1.14 0.43 6.60
CA GLU A 73 -1.75 0.25 7.93
C GLU A 73 -2.05 -1.23 8.22
N VAL A 74 -2.67 -1.93 7.27
CA VAL A 74 -3.02 -3.35 7.42
C VAL A 74 -1.76 -4.22 7.60
N LEU A 75 -0.70 -3.96 6.84
CA LEU A 75 0.54 -4.71 6.94
C LEU A 75 1.32 -4.37 8.21
N GLU A 76 1.28 -3.12 8.68
CA GLU A 76 1.95 -2.68 9.92
C GLU A 76 1.35 -3.36 11.15
N SER A 77 0.02 -3.51 11.19
CA SER A 77 -0.67 -4.27 12.24
C SER A 77 -0.15 -5.72 12.34
N ALA A 78 0.01 -6.40 11.19
CA ALA A 78 0.61 -7.74 11.16
C ALA A 78 2.11 -7.75 11.49
N TRP A 79 2.84 -6.69 11.12
CA TRP A 79 4.27 -6.57 11.39
C TRP A 79 4.57 -6.48 12.88
N HIS A 80 3.73 -5.78 13.66
CA HIS A 80 3.88 -5.66 15.11
C HIS A 80 3.88 -7.01 15.83
N SER A 81 3.04 -7.95 15.39
CA SER A 81 2.93 -9.29 15.97
C SER A 81 3.88 -10.33 15.36
N SER A 82 4.60 -9.98 14.30
CA SER A 82 5.52 -10.87 13.59
C SER A 82 6.96 -10.86 14.16
N ALA A 83 7.70 -11.93 13.87
CA ALA A 83 9.12 -12.10 14.19
C ALA A 83 9.88 -12.79 13.05
N GLY A 84 11.21 -12.72 13.08
CA GLY A 84 12.08 -13.41 12.12
C GLY A 84 11.86 -12.98 10.66
N PRO A 85 12.01 -13.89 9.69
CA PRO A 85 11.89 -13.59 8.26
C PRO A 85 10.57 -12.93 7.85
N ALA A 86 9.46 -13.30 8.51
CA ALA A 86 8.15 -12.71 8.28
C ALA A 86 8.13 -11.21 8.64
N LYS A 87 8.79 -10.83 9.73
CA LYS A 87 8.90 -9.43 10.17
C LYS A 87 9.69 -8.60 9.16
N ASP A 88 10.76 -9.16 8.62
CA ASP A 88 11.57 -8.47 7.61
C ASP A 88 10.83 -8.33 6.28
N ALA A 89 10.12 -9.37 5.84
CA ALA A 89 9.28 -9.36 4.65
C ALA A 89 8.15 -8.32 4.74
N LEU A 90 7.39 -8.30 5.84
CA LEU A 90 6.36 -7.28 6.07
C LEU A 90 6.99 -5.87 6.16
N GLY A 91 8.08 -5.74 6.90
CA GLY A 91 8.79 -4.47 7.04
C GLY A 91 9.35 -3.91 5.72
N PHE A 92 9.67 -4.78 4.77
CA PHE A 92 10.03 -4.39 3.40
C PHE A 92 8.80 -3.86 2.64
N LEU A 93 7.70 -4.61 2.60
CA LEU A 93 6.46 -4.22 1.91
C LEU A 93 5.87 -2.91 2.45
N ILE A 94 5.89 -2.71 3.77
CA ILE A 94 5.45 -1.49 4.44
C ILE A 94 6.24 -0.27 3.94
N LYS A 95 7.57 -0.38 3.83
CA LYS A 95 8.41 0.71 3.31
C LYS A 95 8.15 0.98 1.83
N CYS A 96 7.91 -0.07 1.03
CA CYS A 96 7.50 0.10 -0.35
C CYS A 96 6.18 0.87 -0.46
N CYS A 97 5.18 0.53 0.35
CA CYS A 97 3.91 1.25 0.40
C CYS A 97 4.11 2.71 0.81
N ALA A 98 4.92 2.98 1.84
CA ALA A 98 5.23 4.35 2.25
C ALA A 98 5.93 5.17 1.14
N ALA A 99 6.81 4.54 0.36
CA ALA A 99 7.43 5.20 -0.81
C ALA A 99 6.37 5.56 -1.87
N ALA A 100 5.42 4.66 -2.15
CA ALA A 100 4.32 4.92 -3.08
C ALA A 100 3.38 6.03 -2.60
N VAL A 101 3.03 6.07 -1.31
CA VAL A 101 2.26 7.17 -0.72
C VAL A 101 2.97 8.52 -0.92
N HIS A 102 4.30 8.57 -0.76
CA HIS A 102 5.05 9.78 -1.06
C HIS A 102 4.98 10.19 -2.53
N ILE A 103 4.98 9.23 -3.46
CA ILE A 103 4.81 9.51 -4.90
C ILE A 103 3.43 10.07 -5.19
N GLN A 104 2.38 9.46 -4.61
CA GLN A 104 1.01 9.92 -4.79
C GLN A 104 0.78 11.36 -4.30
N ARG A 105 1.63 11.83 -3.38
CA ARG A 105 1.67 13.21 -2.87
C ARG A 105 2.62 14.14 -3.65
N GLY A 106 3.29 13.66 -4.70
CA GLY A 106 4.30 14.39 -5.48
C GLY A 106 5.68 14.52 -4.80
N GLY A 107 5.91 13.76 -3.72
CA GLY A 107 7.11 13.80 -2.88
C GLY A 107 8.24 12.87 -3.33
N TYR A 108 8.64 12.93 -4.60
CA TYR A 108 9.59 11.98 -5.22
C TYR A 108 10.94 11.84 -4.48
N GLY A 109 11.51 12.94 -3.98
CA GLY A 109 12.78 12.90 -3.24
C GLY A 109 12.67 12.19 -1.88
N THR A 110 11.50 12.22 -1.25
CA THR A 110 11.23 11.43 -0.04
C THR A 110 10.98 9.97 -0.39
N ALA A 111 10.19 9.73 -1.44
CA ALA A 111 9.95 8.39 -1.95
C ALA A 111 11.24 7.64 -2.28
N ALA A 112 12.18 8.28 -3.01
CA ALA A 112 13.47 7.69 -3.35
C ALA A 112 14.28 7.30 -2.10
N ARG A 113 14.30 8.15 -1.06
CA ARG A 113 14.97 7.85 0.21
C ARG A 113 14.32 6.70 0.96
N VAL A 114 12.99 6.60 0.94
CA VAL A 114 12.27 5.48 1.58
C VAL A 114 12.49 4.19 0.80
N ALA A 115 12.41 4.22 -0.54
CA ALA A 115 12.67 3.07 -1.40
C ALA A 115 14.10 2.54 -1.26
N SER A 116 15.11 3.41 -1.16
CA SER A 116 16.49 3.02 -0.88
C SER A 116 16.63 2.29 0.46
N ARG A 117 15.91 2.75 1.50
CA ARG A 117 15.87 2.04 2.80
C ARG A 117 15.11 0.72 2.73
N ALA A 118 14.07 0.63 1.92
CA ALA A 118 13.39 -0.63 1.65
C ALA A 118 14.34 -1.64 1.00
N ALA A 119 15.11 -1.22 0.00
CA ALA A 119 16.08 -2.07 -0.68
C ALA A 119 17.22 -2.59 0.23
N ALA A 120 17.52 -1.88 1.32
CA ALA A 120 18.50 -2.30 2.32
C ALA A 120 17.97 -3.35 3.30
N VAL A 121 16.66 -3.63 3.32
CA VAL A 121 16.09 -4.70 4.15
C VAL A 121 16.50 -6.06 3.60
N SER A 122 17.07 -6.89 4.45
CA SER A 122 17.32 -8.30 4.11
C SER A 122 15.97 -9.01 4.02
N VAL A 123 15.69 -9.64 2.89
CA VAL A 123 14.47 -10.43 2.72
C VAL A 123 14.90 -11.85 2.44
N ASP A 124 14.34 -12.79 3.20
CA ASP A 124 14.59 -14.21 3.00
C ASP A 124 14.07 -14.63 1.61
N PRO A 125 14.90 -15.22 0.73
CA PRO A 125 14.50 -15.63 -0.62
C PRO A 125 13.36 -16.64 -0.67
N SER A 126 13.09 -17.38 0.42
CA SER A 126 11.96 -18.31 0.51
C SER A 126 10.61 -17.63 0.71
N CYS A 127 10.60 -16.38 1.21
CA CYS A 127 9.34 -15.66 1.41
C CYS A 127 8.68 -15.34 0.07
N MET A 128 7.40 -15.67 -0.04
CA MET A 128 6.59 -15.50 -1.25
C MET A 128 7.25 -16.07 -2.52
N ASP A 129 7.86 -17.26 -2.44
CA ASP A 129 8.49 -17.97 -3.56
C ASP A 129 9.53 -17.10 -4.32
N GLY A 130 10.25 -16.25 -3.60
CA GLY A 130 11.28 -15.36 -4.14
C GLY A 130 10.73 -14.11 -4.85
N ALA A 131 9.42 -13.89 -4.86
CA ALA A 131 8.79 -12.70 -5.44
C ALA A 131 9.31 -11.40 -4.80
N LEU A 132 9.55 -11.41 -3.49
CA LEU A 132 10.09 -10.24 -2.78
C LEU A 132 11.52 -9.89 -3.19
N SER A 133 12.33 -10.90 -3.52
CA SER A 133 13.70 -10.67 -4.02
C SER A 133 13.69 -9.96 -5.37
N LYS A 134 12.75 -10.34 -6.26
CA LYS A 134 12.54 -9.66 -7.55
C LYS A 134 12.09 -8.22 -7.34
N LEU A 135 11.10 -8.00 -6.47
CA LEU A 135 10.60 -6.66 -6.16
C LEU A 135 11.71 -5.75 -5.60
N ARG A 136 12.54 -6.27 -4.68
CA ARG A 136 13.67 -5.54 -4.09
C ARG A 136 14.67 -5.08 -5.16
N SER A 137 15.01 -5.95 -6.10
CA SER A 137 15.88 -5.59 -7.23
C SER A 137 15.26 -4.52 -8.13
N SER A 138 13.94 -4.51 -8.29
CA SER A 138 13.27 -3.42 -9.02
C SER A 138 13.39 -2.10 -8.25
N CYS A 139 13.20 -2.07 -6.92
CA CYS A 139 13.31 -0.85 -6.11
C CYS A 139 14.67 -0.13 -6.20
N THR A 140 15.76 -0.81 -6.58
CA THR A 140 17.08 -0.19 -6.75
C THR A 140 17.31 0.51 -8.09
N SER A 141 16.45 0.24 -9.08
CA SER A 141 16.66 0.68 -10.48
C SER A 141 15.44 1.36 -11.08
N ILE A 142 14.40 1.59 -10.26
CA ILE A 142 13.15 2.22 -10.68
C ILE A 142 13.30 3.75 -10.63
N GLU A 143 12.87 4.40 -11.72
CA GLU A 143 12.56 5.83 -11.70
C GLU A 143 11.47 6.10 -10.66
N PRO A 144 11.61 7.11 -9.79
CA PRO A 144 10.70 7.31 -8.65
C PRO A 144 9.21 7.34 -9.02
N ASP A 145 8.83 7.77 -10.23
CA ASP A 145 7.45 7.81 -10.69
C ASP A 145 6.82 6.42 -10.98
N SER A 146 7.65 5.38 -11.11
CA SER A 146 7.22 4.06 -11.55
C SER A 146 6.97 3.07 -10.41
N ILE A 147 7.28 3.44 -9.16
CA ILE A 147 7.13 2.54 -7.98
C ILE A 147 5.67 2.11 -7.80
N SER A 148 4.71 3.03 -7.91
CA SER A 148 3.28 2.70 -7.74
C SER A 148 2.84 1.60 -8.71
N ARG A 149 3.22 1.72 -10.00
CA ARG A 149 2.93 0.70 -11.02
C ARG A 149 3.56 -0.64 -10.67
N VAL A 150 4.85 -0.65 -10.32
CA VAL A 150 5.57 -1.90 -10.00
C VAL A 150 4.95 -2.60 -8.79
N LEU A 151 4.53 -1.86 -7.77
CA LEU A 151 3.87 -2.46 -6.60
C LEU A 151 2.50 -3.03 -6.93
N ARG A 152 1.72 -2.37 -7.79
CA ARG A 152 0.45 -2.93 -8.28
C ARG A 152 0.67 -4.24 -9.02
N GLU A 153 1.61 -4.25 -9.98
CA GLU A 153 1.95 -5.45 -10.77
C GLU A 153 2.45 -6.60 -9.88
N PHE A 154 3.32 -6.30 -8.91
CA PHE A 154 3.76 -7.26 -7.92
C PHE A 154 2.58 -7.86 -7.13
N ALA A 155 1.68 -7.02 -6.63
CA ALA A 155 0.55 -7.46 -5.83
C ALA A 155 -0.43 -8.31 -6.65
N ILE A 156 -0.74 -7.92 -7.89
CA ILE A 156 -1.57 -8.71 -8.81
C ILE A 156 -0.95 -10.09 -9.04
N GLY A 157 0.36 -10.14 -9.29
CA GLY A 157 1.09 -11.40 -9.48
C GLY A 157 1.07 -12.29 -8.23
N ALA A 158 1.27 -11.70 -7.05
CA ALA A 158 1.25 -12.42 -5.78
C ALA A 158 -0.14 -12.98 -5.43
N LEU A 159 -1.22 -12.27 -5.80
CA LEU A 159 -2.60 -12.72 -5.58
C LEU A 159 -3.06 -13.80 -6.57
N GLY A 160 -2.55 -13.76 -7.80
CA GLY A 160 -2.89 -14.71 -8.87
C GLY A 160 -2.01 -15.97 -8.92
N GLY A 161 -0.89 -15.99 -8.18
CA GLY A 161 0.02 -17.13 -8.10
C GLY A 161 -0.49 -18.26 -7.21
N THR A 162 0.13 -19.44 -7.31
CA THR A 162 -0.09 -20.57 -6.38
C THR A 162 0.58 -20.36 -5.01
N THR A 163 1.18 -19.19 -4.78
CA THR A 163 1.86 -18.85 -3.53
C THR A 163 0.86 -18.96 -2.39
N SER A 164 1.15 -19.84 -1.44
CA SER A 164 0.34 -20.03 -0.26
C SER A 164 0.41 -18.77 0.61
N LEU A 165 -0.54 -17.85 0.44
CA LEU A 165 -0.66 -16.63 1.25
C LEU A 165 -0.99 -16.91 2.73
N SER A 166 -1.11 -18.19 3.11
CA SER A 166 -1.20 -18.65 4.50
C SER A 166 0.15 -18.79 5.20
N SER A 167 1.29 -18.85 4.50
CA SER A 167 2.62 -18.77 5.12
C SER A 167 3.51 -17.79 4.35
N LEU A 168 3.69 -16.58 4.91
CA LEU A 168 4.53 -15.52 4.32
C LEU A 168 5.97 -16.01 4.05
N CYS A 169 6.49 -16.86 4.92
CA CYS A 169 7.74 -17.59 4.78
C CYS A 169 7.48 -19.02 5.33
N GLY A 170 8.08 -20.04 4.72
CA GLY A 170 7.82 -21.46 5.02
C GLY A 170 8.18 -21.89 6.44
#